data_AF-A0A2M7UDY5-F1
#
_entry.id   AF-A0A2M7UDY5-F1
#
_cell.length_a   1.000
_cell.length_b   1.000
_cell.length_c   1.000
_cell.angle_alpha   90.00
_cell.angle_beta   90.00
_cell.angle_gamma   90.00
#
_symmetry.space_group_name_H-M   'P 1'
#
loop_
_entity.id
_entity.type
_entity.pdbx_description
1 polymer ?
#
loop_
_entity_poly.entity_id
_entity_poly.type
_entity_poly.pdbx_seq_one_letter_code
_entity_poly.pdbx_strand_id
1 'polypeptide(L)'
;MLLPFEQIIPWLTRYKYFAIFPLAFFEGPIITIIAGFLASLGYLNFLAAYLVIVAADGTSDLMYFWLGEKGGRKFIVRWGRYLGIAQKQAEALEKYFSRHGGRMLFLGKL
;
A
#
# COMPACT_ATOMS: atom_id res chain seq x y z
N MET A 1 32.51 -17.98 -12.06
CA MET A 1 32.43 -18.10 -10.58
C MET A 1 30.96 -18.18 -10.21
N LEU A 2 30.41 -19.38 -10.13
CA LEU A 2 29.09 -19.61 -9.56
C LEU A 2 29.22 -19.48 -8.04
N LEU A 3 28.45 -18.60 -7.42
CA LEU A 3 28.45 -18.45 -5.96
C LEU A 3 28.13 -19.82 -5.32
N PRO A 4 28.92 -20.30 -4.36
CA PRO A 4 28.66 -21.59 -3.71
C PRO A 4 27.30 -21.57 -2.99
N PHE A 5 26.52 -22.64 -3.10
CA PHE A 5 25.17 -22.77 -2.52
C PHE A 5 25.12 -22.43 -1.03
N GLU A 6 26.21 -22.69 -0.30
CA GLU A 6 26.46 -22.31 1.10
C GLU A 6 26.27 -20.81 1.38
N GLN A 7 26.61 -19.92 0.43
CA GLN A 7 26.42 -18.48 0.57
C GLN A 7 25.02 -18.02 0.14
N ILE A 8 24.33 -18.76 -0.71
CA ILE A 8 23.01 -18.36 -1.23
C ILE A 8 21.94 -18.53 -0.15
N ILE A 9 22.02 -19.59 0.66
CA ILE A 9 21.03 -19.90 1.70
C ILE A 9 20.92 -18.77 2.76
N PRO A 10 21.99 -18.25 3.38
CA PRO A 10 21.91 -17.15 4.35
C PRO A 10 21.31 -15.87 3.76
N TRP A 11 21.69 -15.52 2.52
CA TRP A 11 21.15 -14.35 1.83
C TRP A 11 19.67 -14.55 1.52
N LEU A 12 19.28 -15.69 0.95
CA LEU A 12 17.88 -16.01 0.69
C LEU A 12 17.04 -15.99 1.98
N THR A 13 17.62 -16.46 3.08
CA THR A 13 16.95 -16.50 4.38
C THR A 13 16.78 -15.11 5.01
N ARG A 14 17.71 -14.20 4.74
CA ARG A 14 17.72 -12.83 5.26
C ARG A 14 16.89 -11.86 4.43
N TYR A 15 16.84 -12.03 3.11
CA TYR A 15 16.19 -11.09 2.18
C TYR A 15 14.76 -11.45 1.81
N LYS A 16 14.28 -12.67 2.12
CA LYS A 16 12.92 -13.11 1.76
C LYS A 16 11.81 -12.18 2.30
N TYR A 17 11.95 -11.69 3.53
CA TYR A 17 11.01 -10.71 4.11
C TYR A 17 11.21 -9.30 3.56
N PHE A 18 12.45 -8.94 3.23
CA PHE A 18 12.78 -7.64 2.64
C PHE A 18 12.21 -7.49 1.23
N ALA A 19 12.07 -8.58 0.48
CA ALA A 19 11.42 -8.59 -0.83
C ALA A 19 9.89 -8.52 -0.72
N ILE A 20 9.30 -9.20 0.27
CA ILE A 20 7.84 -9.19 0.48
C ILE A 20 7.35 -7.78 0.81
N PHE A 21 8.07 -7.01 1.62
CA PHE A 21 7.64 -5.68 2.04
C PHE A 21 7.31 -4.72 0.87
N PRO A 22 8.24 -4.39 -0.05
CA PRO A 22 7.94 -3.48 -1.16
C PRO A 22 6.91 -4.07 -2.11
N LEU A 23 6.88 -5.39 -2.31
CA LEU A 23 5.89 -6.02 -3.16
C LEU A 23 4.48 -5.89 -2.56
N ALA A 24 4.31 -6.19 -1.29
CA ALA A 24 3.04 -6.05 -0.58
C ALA A 24 2.60 -4.58 -0.48
N PHE A 25 3.57 -3.66 -0.30
CA PHE A 25 3.31 -2.23 -0.29
C PHE A 25 2.60 -1.73 -1.57
N PHE A 26 2.92 -2.32 -2.73
CA PHE A 26 2.28 -1.98 -4.00
C PHE A 26 1.07 -2.89 -4.32
N GLU A 27 1.16 -4.19 -4.03
CA GLU A 27 0.17 -5.21 -4.39
C GLU A 27 -0.14 -6.16 -3.22
N GLY A 28 -0.78 -5.61 -2.17
CA GLY A 28 -1.08 -6.33 -0.92
C GLY A 28 -1.81 -7.67 -1.12
N PRO A 29 -2.97 -7.73 -1.79
CA PRO A 29 -3.77 -8.95 -1.89
C PRO A 29 -3.05 -10.11 -2.60
N ILE A 30 -2.41 -9.82 -3.74
CA ILE A 30 -1.72 -10.84 -4.54
C ILE A 30 -0.53 -11.40 -3.76
N ILE A 31 0.27 -10.51 -3.17
CA ILE A 31 1.47 -10.90 -2.42
C ILE A 31 1.10 -11.64 -1.14
N THR A 32 -0.01 -11.27 -0.49
CA THR A 32 -0.52 -11.97 0.70
C THR A 32 -0.90 -13.42 0.38
N ILE A 33 -1.59 -13.65 -0.75
CA ILE A 33 -1.95 -15.01 -1.18
C ILE A 33 -0.69 -15.84 -1.46
N ILE A 34 0.28 -15.28 -2.19
CA ILE A 34 1.54 -15.95 -2.52
C ILE A 34 2.35 -16.24 -1.24
N ALA A 35 2.46 -15.28 -0.34
CA ALA A 35 3.17 -15.45 0.92
C ALA A 35 2.50 -16.48 1.83
N GLY A 36 1.16 -16.52 1.87
CA GLY A 36 0.39 -17.53 2.59
C GLY A 36 0.63 -18.94 2.04
N PHE A 37 0.63 -19.08 0.71
CA PHE A 37 0.97 -20.34 0.05
C PHE A 37 2.41 -20.79 0.33
N LEU A 38 3.38 -19.88 0.26
CA LEU A 38 4.77 -20.19 0.59
C LEU A 38 4.97 -20.51 2.08
N ALA A 39 4.21 -19.89 2.97
CA ALA A 39 4.20 -20.22 4.39
C ALA A 39 3.61 -21.61 4.64
N SER A 40 2.55 -22.02 3.94
CA SER A 40 1.98 -23.38 4.10
C SER A 40 2.93 -24.48 3.62
N LEU A 41 3.80 -24.17 2.66
CA LEU A 41 4.86 -25.07 2.20
C LEU A 41 6.12 -25.06 3.09
N GLY A 42 6.16 -24.23 4.14
CA GLY A 42 7.29 -24.14 5.08
C GLY A 42 8.45 -23.26 4.61
N TYR A 43 8.34 -22.58 3.46
CA TYR A 43 9.40 -21.68 2.94
C TYR A 43 9.49 -20.36 3.71
N LEU A 44 8.36 -19.91 4.28
CA LEU A 44 8.25 -18.71 5.09
C LEU A 44 7.73 -19.06 6.49
N ASN A 45 8.31 -18.45 7.51
CA ASN A 45 7.68 -18.39 8.82
C ASN A 45 6.41 -17.52 8.72
N PHE A 46 5.26 -18.10 9.07
CA PHE A 46 3.95 -17.46 9.00
C PHE A 46 3.91 -16.15 9.78
N LEU A 47 4.37 -16.16 11.04
CA LEU A 47 4.33 -14.99 11.91
C LEU A 47 5.16 -13.83 11.35
N ALA A 48 6.37 -14.13 10.87
CA ALA A 48 7.24 -13.12 10.26
C ALA A 48 6.66 -12.56 8.95
N ALA A 49 6.10 -13.42 8.09
CA ALA A 49 5.46 -12.97 6.85
C ALA A 49 4.24 -12.08 7.13
N TYR A 50 3.41 -12.49 8.09
CA TYR A 50 2.24 -11.73 8.53
C TYR A 50 2.62 -10.34 9.03
N LEU A 51 3.60 -10.23 9.94
CA LEU A 51 4.05 -8.94 10.47
C LEU A 51 4.59 -8.01 9.37
N VAL A 52 5.32 -8.57 8.40
CA VAL A 52 5.89 -7.80 7.28
C VAL A 52 4.79 -7.27 6.37
N ILE A 53 3.80 -8.10 6.02
CA ILE A 53 2.66 -7.69 5.18
C ILE A 53 1.83 -6.62 5.88
N VAL A 54 1.48 -6.82 7.15
CA VAL A 54 0.73 -5.83 7.94
C VAL A 54 1.48 -4.50 8.01
N ALA A 55 2.81 -4.54 8.20
CA ALA A 55 3.61 -3.33 8.20
C ALA A 55 3.65 -2.66 6.81
N ALA A 56 3.74 -3.44 5.73
CA ALA A 56 3.73 -2.93 4.36
C ALA A 56 2.39 -2.25 4.01
N ASP A 57 1.28 -2.93 4.25
CA ASP A 57 -0.08 -2.42 4.02
C ASP A 57 -0.38 -1.21 4.91
N GLY A 58 -0.01 -1.26 6.19
CA GLY A 58 -0.19 -0.11 7.08
C GLY A 58 0.62 1.11 6.64
N THR A 59 1.84 0.89 6.12
CA THR A 59 2.68 1.98 5.62
C THR A 59 2.14 2.55 4.32
N SER A 60 1.62 1.71 3.41
CA SER A 60 1.02 2.17 2.16
C SER A 60 -0.25 2.98 2.42
N ASP A 61 -1.13 2.51 3.30
CA ASP A 61 -2.35 3.22 3.73
C ASP A 61 -2.02 4.58 4.35
N LEU A 62 -1.03 4.63 5.24
CA LEU A 62 -0.56 5.90 5.79
C LEU A 62 -0.01 6.81 4.69
N MET A 63 0.81 6.30 3.77
CA MET A 63 1.33 7.10 2.67
C MET A 63 0.19 7.68 1.81
N TYR A 64 -0.81 6.87 1.44
CA TYR A 64 -1.97 7.32 0.68
C TYR A 64 -2.82 8.33 1.44
N PHE A 65 -2.99 8.15 2.75
CA PHE A 65 -3.68 9.11 3.60
C PHE A 65 -2.98 10.48 3.58
N TRP A 66 -1.66 10.51 3.83
CA TRP A 66 -0.90 11.76 3.82
C TRP A 66 -0.83 12.40 2.43
N LEU A 67 -0.75 11.58 1.37
CA LEU A 67 -0.84 12.07 -0.02
C LEU A 67 -2.21 12.68 -0.31
N GLY A 68 -3.30 12.09 0.18
CA GLY A 68 -4.65 12.64 0.06
C GLY A 68 -4.82 13.95 0.83
N GLU A 69 -4.40 13.98 2.10
CA GLU A 69 -4.56 15.12 2.99
C GLU A 69 -3.73 16.34 2.54
N LYS A 70 -2.43 16.15 2.28
CA LYS A 70 -1.54 17.26 1.91
C LYS A 70 -1.51 17.53 0.41
N GLY A 71 -1.73 16.51 -0.41
CA GLY A 71 -1.66 16.58 -1.86
C GLY A 71 -2.97 16.99 -2.52
N GLY A 72 -4.13 16.68 -1.92
CA GLY A 72 -5.45 16.81 -2.56
C GLY A 72 -5.68 18.14 -3.26
N ARG A 73 -5.57 19.28 -2.55
CA ARG A 73 -5.85 20.60 -3.13
C ARG A 73 -4.83 21.03 -4.19
N LYS A 74 -3.53 20.80 -3.96
CA LYS A 74 -2.48 21.12 -4.95
C LYS A 74 -2.53 20.20 -6.17
N PHE A 75 -2.87 18.93 -5.98
CA PHE A 75 -3.02 17.93 -7.03
C PHE A 75 -4.24 18.24 -7.89
N ILE A 76 -5.39 18.56 -7.30
CA ILE A 76 -6.59 18.95 -8.05
C ILE A 76 -6.36 20.24 -8.84
N VAL A 77 -5.69 21.24 -8.28
CA VAL A 77 -5.40 22.49 -9.02
C VAL A 77 -4.42 22.25 -10.18
N ARG A 78 -3.43 21.35 -10.02
CA ARG A 78 -2.39 21.09 -11.02
C ARG A 78 -2.80 20.07 -12.09
N TRP A 79 -3.51 19.01 -11.71
CA TRP A 79 -3.88 17.88 -12.57
C TRP A 79 -5.39 17.80 -12.87
N GLY A 80 -6.24 18.55 -12.16
CA GLY A 80 -7.69 18.52 -12.35
C GLY A 80 -8.13 18.89 -13.77
N ARG A 81 -7.40 19.79 -14.45
CA ARG A 81 -7.65 20.13 -15.87
C ARG A 81 -7.39 18.94 -16.81
N TYR A 82 -6.42 18.08 -16.49
CA TYR A 82 -6.12 16.87 -17.27
C TYR A 82 -7.06 15.71 -16.96
N LEU A 83 -7.57 15.66 -15.72
CA LEU A 83 -8.55 14.65 -15.28
C LEU A 83 -10.01 15.04 -15.57
N GLY A 84 -10.27 16.19 -16.22
CA GLY A 84 -11.62 16.68 -16.51
C GLY A 84 -12.40 17.18 -15.29
N ILE A 85 -11.73 17.38 -14.15
CA ILE A 85 -12.34 17.83 -12.90
C ILE A 85 -12.50 19.35 -12.97
N ALA A 86 -13.74 19.82 -13.09
CA ALA A 86 -14.04 21.25 -13.03
C ALA A 86 -13.74 21.79 -11.62
N GLN A 87 -12.99 22.89 -11.53
CA GLN A 87 -12.54 23.49 -10.27
C GLN A 87 -13.70 23.79 -9.30
N LYS A 88 -14.87 24.19 -9.84
CA LYS A 88 -16.11 24.38 -9.06
C LYS A 88 -16.64 23.10 -8.41
N GLN A 89 -16.51 21.95 -9.07
CA GLN A 89 -16.95 20.66 -8.52
C GLN A 89 -16.03 20.23 -7.38
N ALA A 90 -14.72 20.45 -7.52
CA ALA A 90 -13.76 20.20 -6.46
C ALA A 90 -14.02 21.07 -5.21
N GLU A 91 -14.26 22.37 -5.38
CA GLU A 91 -14.61 23.26 -4.26
C GLU A 91 -15.92 22.86 -3.58
N ALA A 92 -16.92 22.43 -4.36
CA ALA A 92 -18.17 21.91 -3.82
C ALA A 92 -17.92 20.64 -3.00
N LEU A 93 -17.15 19.69 -3.53
CA LEU A 93 -16.79 18.46 -2.81
C LEU A 93 -16.05 18.78 -1.51
N GLU A 94 -15.07 19.68 -1.52
CA GLU A 94 -14.29 20.07 -0.34
C GLU A 94 -15.18 20.68 0.75
N LYS A 95 -16.16 21.50 0.35
CA LYS A 95 -17.13 22.12 1.27
C LYS A 95 -18.15 21.11 1.84
N TYR A 96 -18.50 20.09 1.07
CA TYR A 96 -19.34 18.98 1.54
C TYR A 96 -18.56 18.02 2.45
N PHE A 97 -17.29 17.74 2.12
CA PHE A 97 -16.39 16.91 2.93
C PHE A 97 -16.05 17.58 4.28
N SER A 98 -15.89 18.91 4.34
CA SER A 98 -15.67 19.60 5.62
C SER A 98 -16.87 19.51 6.58
N ARG A 99 -18.08 19.36 6.04
CA ARG A 99 -19.32 19.21 6.82
C ARG A 99 -19.68 17.74 7.12
N HIS A 100 -19.31 16.81 6.26
CA HIS A 100 -19.76 15.40 6.32
C HIS A 100 -18.66 14.36 6.11
N GLY A 101 -17.38 14.75 6.22
CA GLY A 101 -16.24 13.91 5.81
C GLY A 101 -16.23 12.53 6.43
N GLY A 102 -16.55 12.42 7.72
CA GLY A 102 -16.66 11.11 8.39
C GLY A 102 -17.75 10.20 7.79
N ARG A 103 -18.91 10.76 7.42
CA ARG A 103 -19.99 9.99 6.75
C ARG A 103 -19.64 9.63 5.31
N MET A 104 -18.96 10.52 4.58
CA MET A 104 -18.52 10.24 3.21
C MET A 104 -17.46 9.15 3.16
N LEU A 105 -16.48 9.17 4.08
CA LEU A 105 -15.48 8.11 4.20
C LEU A 105 -16.11 6.76 4.53
N PHE A 106 -17.11 6.74 5.40
CA PHE A 106 -17.86 5.52 5.72
C PHE A 106 -18.66 5.00 4.53
N LEU A 107 -19.43 5.87 3.87
CA LEU A 107 -20.26 5.48 2.72
C LEU A 107 -19.42 5.05 1.51
N GLY A 108 -18.24 5.63 1.32
CA GLY A 108 -17.33 5.23 0.24
C GLY A 108 -16.57 3.93 0.49
N LYS A 109 -16.57 3.43 1.74
CA LYS A 109 -15.98 2.13 2.12
C LYS A 109 -16.99 1.00 2.20
N LEU A 110 -18.29 1.31 2.19
CA LEU A 110 -19.41 0.36 2.11
C LEU A 110 -19.69 -0.03 0.66
#